data_AF-A0A382HMI3-F1
#
_entry.id   AF-A0A382HMI3-F1
#
_cell.length_a   1.000
_cell.length_b   1.000
_cell.length_c   1.000
_cell.angle_alpha   90.00
_cell.angle_beta   90.00
_cell.angle_gamma   90.00
#
_symmetry.space_group_name_H-M   'P 1'
#
loop_
_entity.id
_entity.type
_entity.pdbx_description
1 polymer ?
#
loop_
_entity_poly.entity_id
_entity_poly.type
_entity_poly.pdbx_seq_one_letter_code
_entity_poly.pdbx_strand_id
1 'polypeptide(L)' 'VGALVDVGAGGRPIGWIPELLSLADRSAGSRTASPNGLALINVAYPPEFGIPQEAGLPHVYRMLDIAGF' A
#
# COMPACT_ATOMS: atom_id res chain seq x y z
N VAL A 1 -4.01 -0.59 4.48
CA VAL A 1 -4.55 -1.60 3.53
C VAL A 1 -5.77 -2.32 4.09
N GLY A 2 -5.67 -3.11 5.17
CA GLY A 2 -6.83 -3.87 5.70
C GLY A 2 -8.11 -3.03 5.91
N ALA A 3 -8.00 -1.86 6.52
CA ALA A 3 -9.14 -0.94 6.69
C ALA A 3 -9.77 -0.47 5.38
N LEU A 4 -8.96 -0.24 4.35
CA LEU A 4 -9.45 0.16 3.03
C LEU A 4 -10.12 -1.00 2.29
N VAL A 5 -9.68 -2.25 2.52
CA VAL A 5 -10.34 -3.45 1.99
C VAL A 5 -11.74 -3.60 2.57
N ASP A 6 -11.90 -3.40 3.88
CA ASP A 6 -13.23 -3.46 4.53
C ASP A 6 -14.18 -2.37 3.99
N VAL A 7 -13.67 -1.16 3.74
CA VAL A 7 -14.44 -0.07 3.11
C VAL A 7 -14.81 -0.42 1.66
N GLY A 8 -13.85 -0.86 0.85
CA GLY A 8 -14.09 -1.22 -0.55
C GLY A 8 -15.05 -2.39 -0.74
N ALA A 9 -15.12 -3.30 0.23
CA ALA A 9 -16.07 -4.41 0.28
C ALA A 9 -17.47 -3.99 0.80
N GLY A 10 -17.66 -2.73 1.21
CA GLY A 10 -18.91 -2.24 1.80
C GLY A 10 -19.15 -2.65 3.26
N GLY A 11 -18.16 -3.26 3.93
CA GLY A 11 -18.27 -3.67 5.33
C GLY A 11 -18.14 -2.51 6.33
N ARG A 12 -17.63 -1.36 5.88
CA ARG A 12 -17.50 -0.10 6.64
C ARG A 12 -17.77 1.10 5.74
N PRO A 13 -18.34 2.20 6.25
CA PRO A 13 -18.57 3.41 5.45
C PRO A 13 -17.25 4.13 5.14
N ILE A 14 -17.23 4.93 4.07
CA ILE A 14 -16.06 5.74 3.67
C ILE A 14 -15.62 6.69 4.81
N GLY A 15 -16.58 7.26 5.54
CA GLY A 15 -16.33 8.15 6.69
C GLY A 15 -15.61 7.49 7.87
N TRP A 16 -15.47 6.16 7.88
CA TRP A 16 -14.83 5.45 8.98
C TRP A 16 -13.31 5.64 9.05
N ILE A 17 -12.63 5.89 7.92
CA ILE A 17 -11.16 6.08 7.92
C ILE A 17 -10.71 7.27 8.77
N PRO A 18 -11.27 8.50 8.63
CA PRO A 18 -10.89 9.60 9.49
C PRO A 18 -11.25 9.37 10.97
N GLU A 19 -12.38 8.70 11.26
CA GLU A 19 -12.73 8.28 12.63
C GLU A 19 -11.69 7.32 13.21
N LEU A 20 -11.25 6.33 12.43
CA LEU A 20 -10.24 5.38 12.87
C LEU A 20 -8.89 6.05 13.15
N LEU A 21 -8.50 7.01 12.32
CA LEU A 21 -7.25 7.77 12.49
C LEU A 21 -7.29 8.66 13.74
N SER A 22 -8.43 9.26 14.07
CA SER A 22 -8.56 10.13 15.24
C SER A 22 -8.46 9.37 16.56
N LEU A 23 -8.84 8.08 16.57
CA LEU A 23 -8.77 7.23 17.75
C LEU A 23 -7.33 6.85 18.14
N ALA A 24 -6.41 6.77 17.17
CA ALA A 24 -5.03 6.29 17.37
C ALA A 24 -4.94 4.95 18.13
N ASP A 25 -5.97 4.10 18.02
CA ASP A 25 -6.08 2.82 18.72
C ASP A 25 -6.10 1.66 17.72
N ARG A 26 -5.10 0.77 17.83
CA ARG A 26 -4.99 -0.41 16.98
C ARG A 26 -6.16 -1.38 17.19
N SER A 27 -6.75 -1.44 18.39
CA SER A 27 -7.86 -2.35 18.69
C SER A 27 -9.12 -2.05 17.87
N ALA A 28 -9.31 -0.77 17.51
CA ALA A 28 -10.43 -0.31 16.68
C ALA A 28 -10.23 -0.59 15.17
N GLY A 29 -9.00 -0.93 14.75
CA GLY A 29 -8.66 -1.13 13.33
C GLY A 29 -8.97 -2.52 12.80
N SER A 30 -9.03 -2.64 11.47
CA SER A 30 -9.26 -3.91 10.77
C SER A 30 -8.20 -4.98 11.05
N ARG A 31 -8.50 -6.21 10.61
CA ARG A 31 -7.50 -7.27 10.55
C ARG A 31 -6.31 -6.84 9.68
N THR A 32 -5.11 -7.22 10.11
CA THR A 32 -3.90 -7.00 9.32
C THR A 32 -4.03 -7.72 7.99
N ALA A 33 -3.74 -7.02 6.89
CA ALA A 33 -3.76 -7.62 5.56
C ALA A 33 -2.71 -8.72 5.43
N SER A 34 -2.94 -9.69 4.55
CA SER A 34 -1.97 -10.76 4.28
C SER A 34 -0.66 -10.17 3.72
N PRO A 35 0.51 -10.66 4.17
CA PRO A 35 1.80 -10.18 3.68
C PRO A 35 2.06 -10.56 2.22
N ASN A 36 1.44 -11.62 1.69
CA ASN A 36 1.75 -12.17 0.37
C ASN A 36 1.45 -11.22 -0.81
N GLY A 37 0.60 -10.21 -0.59
CA GLY A 37 0.28 -9.19 -1.59
C GLY A 37 1.11 -7.91 -1.49
N LEU A 38 2.05 -7.82 -0.54
CA LEU A 38 2.88 -6.64 -0.31
C LEU A 38 4.29 -6.87 -0.84
N ALA A 39 4.77 -5.94 -1.68
CA ALA A 39 6.12 -5.97 -2.22
C ALA A 39 6.82 -4.62 -2.00
N LEU A 40 8.11 -4.66 -1.65
CA LEU A 40 8.98 -3.48 -1.65
C LEU A 40 9.43 -3.22 -3.07
N ILE A 41 8.97 -2.11 -3.67
CA ILE A 41 9.24 -1.79 -5.08
C ILE A 41 10.36 -0.75 -5.28
N ASN A 42 10.61 0.09 -4.27
CA ASN A 42 11.62 1.13 -4.35
C ASN A 42 12.05 1.58 -2.94
N VAL A 43 13.28 2.07 -2.81
CA VAL A 43 13.80 2.77 -1.64
C VAL A 43 14.47 4.06 -2.13
N ALA A 44 13.92 5.20 -1.73
CA ALA A 44 14.46 6.50 -2.10
C ALA A 44 15.69 6.84 -1.25
N TYR A 45 16.78 7.22 -1.92
CA TYR A 45 18.00 7.73 -1.27
C TYR A 45 18.33 9.12 -1.79
N PRO A 46 18.94 9.99 -0.95
CA PRO A 46 19.42 11.27 -1.41
C PRO A 46 20.41 11.15 -2.60
N PRO A 47 20.39 12.08 -3.57
CA PRO A 47 21.20 11.97 -4.79
C PRO A 47 22.71 11.85 -4.54
N GLU A 48 23.23 12.44 -3.46
CA GLU A 48 24.65 12.43 -3.10
C GLU A 48 25.21 11.02 -2.87
N PHE A 49 24.36 10.04 -2.60
CA PHE A 49 24.77 8.64 -2.45
C PHE A 49 24.99 7.93 -3.79
N GLY A 50 24.61 8.54 -4.92
CA GLY A 50 24.83 7.97 -6.26
C GLY A 50 24.11 6.64 -6.52
N ILE A 51 23.07 6.31 -5.74
CA ILE A 51 22.34 5.05 -5.85
C ILE A 51 21.32 5.15 -7.00
N PRO A 52 21.34 4.23 -7.97
CA PRO A 52 20.33 4.17 -9.04
C PRO A 52 18.91 4.11 -8.48
N GLN A 53 18.01 4.93 -9.00
CA GLN A 53 16.63 5.08 -8.49
C GLN A 53 15.59 4.24 -9.26
N GLU A 54 16.04 3.21 -9.99
CA GLU A 54 15.15 2.36 -10.78
C GLU A 54 14.22 1.56 -9.86
N ALA A 55 12.91 1.80 -9.97
CA ALA A 55 11.91 1.05 -9.23
C ALA A 55 11.75 -0.36 -9.83
N GLY A 56 11.95 -1.38 -9.00
CA GLY A 56 11.71 -2.77 -9.38
C GLY A 56 10.24 -3.12 -9.21
N LEU A 57 9.44 -3.03 -10.28
CA LEU A 57 8.09 -3.59 -10.24
C LEU A 57 8.16 -5.10 -10.02
N PRO A 58 7.27 -5.70 -9.20
CA PRO A 58 7.23 -7.14 -9.04
C PRO A 58 7.01 -7.82 -10.38
N HIS A 59 7.58 -9.01 -10.58
CA HIS A 59 7.54 -9.73 -11.87
C HIS A 59 6.13 -9.83 -12.48
N VAL A 60 5.10 -9.94 -11.65
CA VAL A 60 3.69 -10.03 -12.08
C VAL A 60 3.16 -8.74 -12.74
N TYR A 61 3.76 -7.58 -12.44
CA TYR A 61 3.40 -6.29 -13.02
C TYR A 61 4.28 -5.89 -14.22
N ARG A 62 5.43 -6.56 -14.44
CA ARG A 62 6.29 -6.30 -15.62
C ARG A 62 5.64 -6.64 -16.95
N MET A 63 4.62 -7.49 -16.99
CA MET A 63 3.86 -7.76 -18.21
C MET A 63 2.88 -6.61 -18.55
N LEU A 64 2.50 -5.78 -17.58
CA LEU A 64 1.66 -4.60 -17.79
C LEU A 64 2.49 -3.36 -18.20
N ASP A 65 3.78 -3.36 -17.90
CA ASP A 65 4.75 -2.32 -18.29
C ASP A 65 4.96 -2.25 -19.82
N ILE A 66 4.65 -3.35 -20.55
CA ILE A 66 4.69 -3.37 -22.03
C ILE A 66 3.49 -2.62 -22.66
N ALA A 67 2.57 -2.08 -21.85
CA ALA A 67 1.37 -1.39 -22.31
C ALA A 67 1.32 0.12 -22.00
N GLY A 68 2.42 0.72 -21.51
CA GLY A 68 2.59 2.19 -21.49
C GLY A 68 1.46 2.96 -20.79
N PHE A 69 1.29 2.74 -19.48
CA PHE A 69 0.63 3.70 -18.58
C PHE A 69 1.66 4.35 -17.67
#